data_AF-A0A2V9L099-F1
#
_entry.id   AF-A0A2V9L099-F1
#
_cell.length_a   1.000
_cell.length_b   1.000
_cell.length_c   1.000
_cell.angle_alpha   90.00
_cell.angle_beta   90.00
_cell.angle_gamma   90.00
#
_symmetry.space_group_name_H-M   'P 1'
#
loop_
_entity.id
_entity.type
_entity.pdbx_description
1 polymer ?
#
loop_
_entity_poly.entity_id
_entity_poly.type
_entity_poly.pdbx_seq_one_letter_code
_entity_poly.pdbx_strand_id
1 'polypeptide(L)'
;MYKVLMDADRNRARGVLYIDRNDRQPRELLGRAVVLCAQAQESVRILFNSANSQYPNGLANSSGVLGHYLMAHTMAGGGSGELPSLGTKPTLNGPNRPINMYIVRFRNTLNGPRSKKFLRGYALQVGIGLDFNWATPGRSKHQAASRISGKTLAWLTAEQREWDR
;
A
#
# COMPACT_ATOMS: atom_id res chain seq x y z
N MET A 1 -14.76 2.72 14.42
CA MET A 1 -15.94 3.36 13.80
C MET A 1 -16.78 2.29 13.12
N TYR A 2 -18.11 2.44 13.06
CA TYR A 2 -19.00 1.42 12.46
C TYR A 2 -19.64 1.88 11.15
N LYS A 3 -20.33 3.03 11.15
CA LYS A 3 -20.95 3.62 9.96
C LYS A 3 -21.03 5.15 10.05
N VAL A 4 -21.23 5.80 8.91
CA VAL A 4 -21.61 7.22 8.79
C VAL A 4 -23.12 7.34 8.95
N LEU A 5 -23.56 8.37 9.68
CA LEU A 5 -24.96 8.72 9.84
C LEU A 5 -25.34 9.79 8.82
N MET A 6 -26.46 9.59 8.13
CA MET A 6 -26.99 10.53 7.14
C MET A 6 -28.25 11.22 7.67
N ASP A 7 -28.37 12.51 7.40
CA ASP A 7 -29.64 13.24 7.39
C ASP A 7 -30.33 12.94 6.06
N ALA A 8 -31.49 12.28 6.13
CA ALA A 8 -32.23 11.82 4.96
C ALA A 8 -32.84 12.98 4.16
N ASP A 9 -33.29 14.03 4.85
CA ASP A 9 -33.98 15.17 4.23
C ASP A 9 -32.99 16.06 3.48
N ARG A 10 -31.80 16.27 4.06
CA ARG A 10 -30.76 17.12 3.48
C ARG A 10 -29.76 16.37 2.61
N ASN A 11 -29.85 15.03 2.58
CA ASN A 11 -28.89 14.13 1.96
C ASN A 11 -27.42 14.49 2.31
N ARG A 12 -27.14 14.62 3.61
CA ARG A 12 -25.81 15.02 4.12
C ARG A 12 -25.40 14.17 5.32
N ALA A 13 -24.10 13.95 5.47
CA ALA A 13 -23.58 13.31 6.68
C ALA A 13 -23.83 14.21 7.90
N ARG A 14 -24.32 13.60 8.99
CA ARG A 14 -24.62 14.28 10.27
C ARG A 14 -23.73 13.82 11.43
N GLY A 15 -22.92 12.79 11.21
CA GLY A 15 -22.10 12.18 12.25
C GLY A 15 -21.67 10.77 11.92
N VAL A 16 -21.20 10.06 12.94
CA VAL A 16 -20.75 8.67 12.87
C VAL A 16 -21.30 7.87 14.03
N LEU A 17 -21.56 6.58 13.79
CA LEU A 17 -21.85 5.60 14.84
C LEU A 17 -20.60 4.76 15.07
N TYR A 18 -20.23 4.58 16.34
CA TYR A 18 -19.14 3.70 16.76
C TYR A 18 -19.60 2.75 17.86
N ILE A 19 -18.89 1.64 18.01
CA ILE A 19 -19.09 0.69 19.10
C ILE A 19 -18.03 0.98 20.15
N ASP A 20 -18.45 1.27 21.38
CA ASP A 20 -17.53 1.50 22.48
C ASP A 20 -16.81 0.18 22.84
N ARG A 21 -15.51 0.27 23.11
CA ARG A 21 -14.68 -0.91 23.34
C ARG A 21 -14.98 -1.59 24.68
N ASN A 22 -15.41 -0.83 25.68
CA ASN A 22 -15.55 -1.30 27.05
C ASN A 22 -16.86 -2.05 27.26
N ASP A 23 -17.98 -1.45 26.83
CA ASP A 23 -19.32 -1.97 27.06
C ASP A 23 -20.00 -2.55 25.80
N ARG A 24 -19.32 -2.45 24.63
CA ARG A 24 -19.82 -2.88 23.32
C ARG A 24 -21.11 -2.19 22.88
N GLN A 25 -21.48 -1.07 23.49
CA GLN A 25 -22.69 -0.34 23.14
C GLN A 25 -22.45 0.61 21.96
N PRO A 26 -23.45 0.79 21.08
CA PRO A 26 -23.39 1.77 20.01
C PRO A 26 -23.52 3.19 20.58
N ARG A 27 -22.69 4.10 20.08
CA ARG A 27 -22.69 5.52 20.43
C ARG A 27 -22.61 6.37 19.16
N GLU A 28 -23.28 7.51 19.18
CA GLU A 28 -23.28 8.47 18.07
C GLU A 28 -22.40 9.68 18.39
N LEU A 29 -21.61 10.10 17.42
CA LEU A 29 -20.87 11.37 17.45
C LEU A 29 -21.39 12.24 16.32
N LEU A 30 -22.03 13.35 16.67
CA LEU A 30 -22.60 14.29 15.71
C LEU A 30 -21.54 15.30 15.27
N GLY A 31 -21.62 15.69 14.01
CA GLY A 31 -20.69 16.64 13.42
C GLY A 31 -21.26 17.26 12.15
N ARG A 32 -20.79 18.46 11.81
CA ARG A 32 -21.19 19.18 10.59
C ARG A 32 -20.58 18.57 9.31
N ALA A 33 -19.47 17.85 9.45
CA ALA A 33 -18.75 17.19 8.37
C ALA A 33 -18.10 15.91 8.89
N VAL A 34 -17.89 14.95 7.99
CA VAL A 34 -17.22 13.68 8.28
C VAL A 34 -16.13 13.46 7.22
N VAL A 35 -14.90 13.18 7.67
CA VAL A 35 -13.77 12.84 6.81
C VAL A 35 -13.30 11.44 7.19
N LEU A 36 -13.36 10.50 6.24
CA LEU A 36 -12.96 9.11 6.46
C LEU A 36 -11.47 8.91 6.14
N CYS A 37 -10.64 8.85 7.19
CA CYS A 37 -9.21 8.57 7.11
C CYS A 37 -8.85 7.21 7.74
N ALA A 38 -9.74 6.23 7.62
CA ALA A 38 -9.62 4.94 8.30
C ALA A 38 -8.94 3.90 7.40
N GLN A 39 -7.86 4.22 6.69
CA GLN A 39 -7.18 3.36 5.68
C GLN A 39 -8.08 2.84 4.53
N ALA A 40 -7.49 2.24 3.49
CA ALA A 40 -8.23 1.85 2.28
C ALA A 40 -9.36 0.83 2.57
N GLN A 41 -9.05 -0.26 3.27
CA GLN A 41 -10.00 -1.35 3.52
C GLN A 41 -11.11 -0.96 4.50
N GLU A 42 -10.74 -0.23 5.55
CA GLU A 42 -11.64 0.06 6.65
C GLU A 42 -12.54 1.26 6.35
N SER A 43 -12.07 2.27 5.58
CA SER A 43 -12.97 3.27 4.99
C SER A 43 -14.03 2.65 4.08
N VAL A 44 -13.65 1.67 3.25
CA VAL A 44 -14.60 0.92 2.39
C VAL A 44 -15.62 0.14 3.24
N ARG A 45 -15.17 -0.56 4.28
CA ARG A 45 -16.06 -1.27 5.20
C ARG A 45 -17.09 -0.33 5.85
N ILE A 46 -16.64 0.83 6.33
CA ILE A 46 -17.51 1.84 6.93
C ILE A 46 -18.54 2.34 5.92
N LEU A 47 -18.14 2.60 4.68
CA LEU A 47 -19.05 3.06 3.62
C LEU A 47 -20.11 2.00 3.25
N PHE A 48 -19.73 0.72 3.16
CA PHE A 48 -20.70 -0.38 2.99
C PHE A 48 -21.68 -0.47 4.16
N ASN A 49 -21.20 -0.40 5.39
CA ASN A 49 -22.05 -0.38 6.59
C ASN A 49 -22.94 0.87 6.71
N SER A 50 -22.68 1.91 5.91
CA SER A 50 -23.44 3.16 5.88
C SER A 50 -24.62 3.11 4.89
N ALA A 51 -25.01 1.92 4.43
CA ALA A 51 -26.18 1.72 3.60
C ALA A 51 -27.46 2.25 4.27
N ASN A 52 -28.36 2.81 3.46
CA ASN A 52 -29.66 3.33 3.88
C ASN A 52 -30.66 3.28 2.72
N SER A 53 -31.88 3.78 2.90
CA SER A 53 -32.93 3.74 1.87
C SER A 53 -32.55 4.46 0.56
N GLN A 54 -31.73 5.51 0.61
CA GLN A 54 -31.23 6.23 -0.58
C GLN A 54 -29.98 5.56 -1.18
N TYR A 55 -29.17 4.92 -0.33
CA TYR A 55 -27.92 4.25 -0.70
C TYR A 55 -27.95 2.78 -0.27
N PRO A 56 -28.76 1.93 -0.90
CA PRO A 56 -28.97 0.54 -0.45
C PRO A 56 -27.69 -0.31 -0.52
N ASN A 57 -26.77 0.05 -1.43
CA ASN A 57 -25.51 -0.68 -1.66
C ASN A 57 -24.29 -0.05 -0.94
N GLY A 58 -24.54 0.80 0.06
CA GLY A 58 -23.49 1.53 0.78
C GLY A 58 -23.36 2.99 0.34
N LEU A 59 -22.92 3.83 1.28
CA LEU A 59 -22.76 5.26 1.05
C LEU A 59 -21.63 5.50 0.04
N ALA A 60 -21.82 6.49 -0.85
CA ALA A 60 -20.89 6.80 -1.95
C ALA A 60 -20.64 5.64 -2.94
N ASN A 61 -21.56 4.69 -3.05
CA ASN A 61 -21.48 3.56 -4.00
C ASN A 61 -22.46 3.68 -5.18
N SER A 62 -22.73 4.89 -5.67
CA SER A 62 -23.65 5.10 -6.82
C SER A 62 -23.13 4.50 -8.13
N SER A 63 -21.81 4.36 -8.28
CA SER A 63 -21.17 3.75 -9.45
C SER A 63 -21.01 2.23 -9.36
N GLY A 64 -21.29 1.63 -8.20
CA GLY A 64 -21.08 0.19 -7.97
C GLY A 64 -19.61 -0.24 -7.84
N VAL A 65 -18.65 0.70 -7.82
CA VAL A 65 -17.21 0.39 -7.79
C VAL A 65 -16.60 0.44 -6.39
N LEU A 66 -17.39 0.73 -5.34
CA LEU A 66 -16.87 0.75 -3.97
C LEU A 66 -16.28 -0.61 -3.62
N GLY A 67 -15.04 -0.65 -3.13
CA GLY A 67 -14.34 -1.90 -2.82
C GLY A 67 -13.76 -2.65 -4.02
N HIS A 68 -13.95 -2.15 -5.24
CA HIS A 68 -13.32 -2.71 -6.44
C HIS A 68 -11.95 -2.08 -6.70
N TYR A 69 -11.14 -2.75 -7.51
CA TYR A 69 -9.83 -2.29 -7.98
C TYR A 69 -8.81 -2.04 -6.85
N LEU A 70 -8.90 -2.78 -5.74
CA LEU A 70 -7.89 -2.73 -4.68
C LEU A 70 -6.51 -3.07 -5.26
N MET A 71 -5.56 -2.15 -5.09
CA MET A 71 -4.19 -2.32 -5.51
C MET A 71 -3.28 -2.42 -4.28
N ALA A 72 -2.40 -3.41 -4.32
CA ALA A 72 -1.33 -3.55 -3.34
C ALA A 72 -0.01 -3.75 -4.07
N HIS A 73 1.06 -3.40 -3.37
CA HIS A 73 2.40 -3.76 -3.80
C HIS A 73 2.69 -5.20 -3.41
N THR A 74 2.94 -6.06 -4.40
CA THR A 74 3.48 -7.39 -4.10
C THR A 74 5.01 -7.31 -4.11
N MET A 75 5.59 -7.37 -2.91
CA MET A 75 7.04 -7.49 -2.70
C MET A 75 7.40 -8.94 -2.47
N ALA A 76 7.26 -9.78 -3.51
CA ALA A 76 7.39 -11.24 -3.38
C ALA A 76 8.71 -11.79 -3.93
N GLY A 77 9.61 -10.92 -4.41
CA GLY A 77 10.90 -11.35 -4.94
C GLY A 77 11.92 -10.24 -4.83
N GLY A 78 13.18 -10.62 -4.69
CA GLY A 78 14.28 -9.68 -4.59
C GLY A 78 15.60 -10.41 -4.47
N GLY A 79 16.69 -9.68 -4.63
CA GLY A 79 18.03 -10.17 -4.38
C GLY A 79 18.83 -9.07 -3.72
N SER A 80 19.72 -9.42 -2.80
CA SER A 80 20.68 -8.48 -2.24
C SER A 80 22.10 -8.89 -2.60
N GLY A 81 22.97 -7.91 -2.85
CA GLY A 81 24.39 -8.10 -3.09
C GLY A 81 25.21 -7.01 -2.40
N GLU A 82 26.49 -7.27 -2.23
CA GLU A 82 27.45 -6.30 -1.69
C GLU A 82 28.33 -5.78 -2.82
N LEU A 83 28.59 -4.49 -2.80
CA LEU A 83 29.56 -3.83 -3.67
C LEU A 83 30.84 -3.50 -2.88
N PRO A 84 32.00 -3.42 -3.55
CA PRO A 84 33.23 -2.90 -2.95
C PRO A 84 33.01 -1.53 -2.29
N SER A 85 33.74 -1.28 -1.21
CA SER A 85 33.58 -0.06 -0.41
C SER A 85 33.76 1.20 -1.26
N LEU A 86 32.74 2.06 -1.31
CA LEU A 86 32.71 3.31 -2.08
C LEU A 86 33.50 4.46 -1.41
N GLY A 87 34.48 4.15 -0.55
CA GLY A 87 35.31 5.13 0.16
C GLY A 87 34.59 5.94 1.26
N THR A 88 33.29 5.73 1.46
CA THR A 88 32.47 6.42 2.48
C THR A 88 32.28 5.52 3.70
N LYS A 89 32.59 6.04 4.89
CA LYS A 89 32.42 5.31 6.16
C LYS A 89 30.95 5.35 6.61
N PRO A 90 30.34 4.22 6.98
CA PRO A 90 29.02 4.17 7.55
C PRO A 90 29.10 4.76 8.95
N THR A 91 28.15 5.61 9.26
CA THR A 91 27.97 6.12 10.62
C THR A 91 26.58 5.71 11.07
N LEU A 92 26.38 5.63 12.39
CA LEU A 92 25.08 5.26 12.98
C LEU A 92 23.94 6.21 12.50
N ASN A 93 24.32 7.44 12.11
CA ASN A 93 23.48 8.47 11.51
C ASN A 93 23.99 8.88 10.11
N GLY A 94 24.57 7.93 9.36
CA GLY A 94 25.16 8.19 8.05
C GLY A 94 24.11 8.67 7.06
N PRO A 95 24.52 9.20 5.88
CA PRO A 95 23.57 9.61 4.87
C PRO A 95 22.67 8.44 4.49
N ASN A 96 21.51 8.40 5.13
CA ASN A 96 20.45 7.43 4.92
C ASN A 96 19.61 7.92 3.73
N ARG A 97 20.32 8.21 2.63
CA ARG A 97 19.74 8.64 1.36
C ARG A 97 19.87 7.50 0.38
N PRO A 98 19.19 6.35 0.60
CA PRO A 98 19.02 5.40 -0.48
C PRO A 98 18.26 6.16 -1.57
N ILE A 99 18.97 6.53 -2.63
CA ILE A 99 18.31 6.93 -3.85
C ILE A 99 17.65 5.65 -4.34
N ASN A 100 16.33 5.55 -4.11
CA ASN A 100 15.56 4.44 -4.62
C ASN A 100 15.57 4.56 -6.14
N MET A 101 16.27 3.65 -6.80
CA MET A 101 16.22 3.58 -8.25
C MET A 101 14.97 2.80 -8.64
N TYR A 102 14.22 3.35 -9.58
CA TYR A 102 13.02 2.71 -10.09
C TYR A 102 13.22 2.39 -11.56
N ILE A 103 13.31 1.10 -11.88
CA ILE A 103 13.22 0.65 -13.26
C ILE A 103 11.74 0.61 -13.59
N VAL A 104 11.32 1.56 -14.44
CA VAL A 104 9.96 1.63 -14.96
C VAL A 104 9.56 0.31 -15.62
N ARG A 105 8.25 0.08 -15.73
CA ARG A 105 7.68 -1.13 -16.31
C ARG A 105 8.33 -1.45 -17.66
N PHE A 106 9.06 -2.57 -17.72
CA PHE A 106 9.82 -3.00 -18.89
C PHE A 106 9.26 -4.29 -19.54
N ARG A 107 8.32 -4.97 -18.87
CA ARG A 107 7.58 -6.11 -19.44
C ARG A 107 6.13 -5.76 -19.68
N ASN A 108 5.58 -6.31 -20.77
CA ASN A 108 4.19 -6.12 -21.17
C ASN A 108 3.82 -4.63 -21.30
N THR A 109 4.64 -3.90 -22.06
CA THR A 109 4.44 -2.49 -22.42
C THR A 109 3.53 -2.38 -23.66
N LEU A 110 3.02 -1.18 -23.96
CA LEU A 110 2.03 -0.99 -25.04
C LEU A 110 2.52 -1.56 -26.38
N ASN A 111 3.76 -1.24 -26.75
CA ASN A 111 4.41 -1.63 -28.01
C ASN A 111 5.54 -2.65 -27.82
N GLY A 112 5.62 -3.33 -26.67
CA GLY A 112 6.71 -4.24 -26.34
C GLY A 112 6.31 -5.71 -26.28
N PRO A 113 7.29 -6.62 -26.10
CA PRO A 113 7.04 -8.05 -25.97
C PRO A 113 6.16 -8.35 -24.76
N ARG A 114 5.02 -9.02 -25.02
CA ARG A 114 4.03 -9.40 -24.01
C ARG A 114 4.24 -10.84 -23.55
N SER A 115 4.00 -11.09 -22.27
CA SER A 115 3.99 -12.44 -21.71
C SER A 115 2.57 -12.98 -21.72
N LYS A 116 2.37 -14.24 -22.11
CA LYS A 116 1.06 -14.92 -22.02
C LYS A 116 0.70 -15.35 -20.59
N LYS A 117 1.66 -15.33 -19.66
CA LYS A 117 1.48 -15.82 -18.29
C LYS A 117 0.84 -14.80 -17.34
N PHE A 118 0.82 -13.51 -17.69
CA PHE A 118 0.28 -12.44 -16.85
C PHE A 118 -0.15 -11.22 -17.68
N LEU A 119 -1.23 -10.54 -17.27
CA LEU A 119 -1.90 -9.48 -18.05
C LEU A 119 -1.25 -8.10 -17.96
N ARG A 120 -0.60 -7.78 -16.84
CA ARG A 120 0.06 -6.46 -16.61
C ARG A 120 1.57 -6.55 -16.76
N GLY A 121 2.30 -5.51 -16.38
CA GLY A 121 3.76 -5.55 -16.30
C GLY A 121 4.25 -5.49 -14.86
N TYR A 122 5.56 -5.56 -14.68
CA TYR A 122 6.20 -5.34 -13.39
C TYR A 122 7.33 -4.33 -13.53
N ALA A 123 7.67 -3.73 -12.41
CA ALA A 123 8.76 -2.78 -12.27
C ALA A 123 9.75 -3.32 -11.22
N LEU A 124 10.95 -2.74 -11.18
CA LEU A 124 11.95 -3.10 -10.17
C LEU A 124 12.27 -1.86 -9.35
N GLN A 125 12.23 -2.00 -8.03
CA GLN A 125 12.73 -0.98 -7.11
C GLN A 125 14.04 -1.48 -6.52
N VAL A 126 15.07 -0.66 -6.60
CA VAL A 126 16.39 -0.98 -6.05
C VAL A 126 16.69 0.02 -4.96
N GLY A 127 16.96 -0.50 -3.76
CA GLY A 127 17.53 0.26 -2.66
C GLY A 127 19.04 0.06 -2.63
N ILE A 128 19.78 1.15 -2.45
CA ILE A 128 21.23 1.11 -2.21
C ILE A 128 21.47 1.77 -0.86
N GLY A 129 22.13 1.05 0.05
CA GLY A 129 22.47 1.54 1.38
C GLY A 129 23.96 1.32 1.69
N LEU A 130 24.49 2.14 2.60
CA LEU A 130 25.78 1.88 3.24
C LEU A 130 25.50 1.31 4.62
N ASP A 131 25.79 0.03 4.81
CA ASP A 131 25.55 -0.68 6.06
C ASP A 131 26.84 -1.34 6.54
N PHE A 132 26.89 -1.71 7.83
CA PHE A 132 27.95 -2.57 8.31
C PHE A 132 27.71 -4.00 7.79
N ASN A 133 28.76 -4.66 7.32
CA ASN A 133 28.70 -6.09 7.01
C ASN A 133 28.96 -6.87 8.31
N TRP A 134 27.89 -7.42 8.91
CA TRP A 134 27.95 -8.24 10.12
C TRP A 134 28.25 -9.72 9.87
N ALA A 135 28.35 -10.16 8.61
CA ALA A 135 28.44 -11.57 8.23
C ALA A 135 29.88 -12.07 7.98
N THR A 136 30.91 -11.22 8.08
CA THR A 136 32.31 -11.61 7.80
C THR A 136 33.00 -12.15 9.06
N PRO A 137 33.47 -13.42 9.09
CA PRO A 137 34.23 -13.95 10.22
C PRO A 137 35.60 -13.27 10.34
N GLY A 138 35.93 -12.73 11.51
CA GLY A 138 37.32 -12.41 11.88
C GLY A 138 37.87 -11.02 11.53
N ARG A 139 37.06 -9.99 11.28
CA ARG A 139 37.57 -8.61 11.17
C ARG A 139 36.86 -7.61 12.08
N SER A 140 37.68 -6.72 12.67
CA SER A 140 37.29 -5.54 13.43
C SER A 140 36.24 -4.70 12.68
N LYS A 141 35.35 -4.04 13.43
CA LYS A 141 34.18 -3.23 13.05
C LYS A 141 34.43 -2.05 12.07
N HIS A 142 35.57 -2.03 11.38
CA HIS A 142 36.07 -0.93 10.55
C HIS A 142 35.86 -1.14 9.05
N GLN A 143 35.24 -2.24 8.59
CA GLN A 143 34.97 -2.49 7.18
C GLN A 143 33.48 -2.30 6.86
N ALA A 144 33.22 -1.45 5.88
CA ALA A 144 31.88 -1.08 5.45
C ALA A 144 31.67 -1.41 3.98
N ALA A 145 30.54 -2.07 3.70
CA ALA A 145 30.14 -2.42 2.35
C ALA A 145 28.89 -1.63 1.97
N SER A 146 28.86 -1.13 0.73
CA SER A 146 27.59 -0.70 0.14
C SER A 146 26.79 -1.94 -0.23
N ARG A 147 25.58 -2.07 0.30
CA ARG A 147 24.67 -3.16 -0.01
C ARG A 147 23.64 -2.69 -1.04
N ILE A 148 23.58 -3.39 -2.17
CA ILE A 148 22.47 -3.27 -3.12
C ILE A 148 21.41 -4.28 -2.70
N SER A 149 20.20 -3.81 -2.46
CA SER A 149 19.04 -4.67 -2.29
C SER A 149 18.05 -4.37 -3.39
N GLY A 150 17.97 -5.26 -4.37
CA GLY A 150 16.90 -5.26 -5.37
C GLY A 150 15.67 -5.89 -4.75
N LYS A 151 14.58 -5.13 -4.64
CA LYS A 151 13.25 -5.67 -4.37
C LYS A 151 12.45 -5.60 -5.65
N THR A 152 12.05 -6.75 -6.17
CA THR A 152 11.03 -6.85 -7.21
C THR A 152 9.72 -6.39 -6.59
N LEU A 153 9.46 -5.10 -6.76
CA LEU A 153 8.19 -4.47 -6.47
C LEU A 153 7.31 -4.67 -7.70
N ALA A 154 6.64 -5.81 -7.74
CA ALA A 154 5.61 -5.99 -8.74
C ALA A 154 4.40 -5.17 -8.31
N TRP A 155 4.07 -4.17 -9.12
CA TRP A 155 2.69 -3.71 -9.25
C TRP A 155 1.92 -4.76 -10.04
N LEU A 156 1.86 -5.95 -9.47
CA LEU A 156 0.97 -7.00 -9.89
C LEU A 156 -0.38 -6.59 -9.30
N THR A 157 -1.09 -5.73 -10.02
CA THR A 157 -2.55 -5.80 -9.93
C THR A 157 -2.87 -7.21 -10.42
N ALA A 158 -3.12 -8.12 -9.49
CA ALA A 158 -3.46 -9.49 -9.77
C ALA A 158 -4.72 -9.50 -10.63
N GLU A 159 -4.54 -9.53 -11.93
CA GLU A 159 -5.56 -9.97 -12.87
C GLU A 159 -5.12 -11.34 -13.31
N GLN A 160 -5.27 -12.24 -12.35
CA GLN A 160 -5.11 -13.65 -12.54
C GLN A 160 -6.39 -14.15 -13.20
N ARG A 161 -6.61 -13.78 -14.47
CA ARG A 161 -7.53 -14.42 -15.43
C ARG A 161 -9.00 -14.69 -15.03
N GLU A 162 -9.45 -14.31 -13.83
CA GLU A 162 -10.74 -14.72 -13.26
C GLU A 162 -11.81 -13.62 -13.24
N TRP A 163 -11.54 -12.43 -13.78
CA TRP A 163 -12.50 -11.31 -13.77
C TRP A 163 -13.22 -11.06 -15.11
N ASP A 164 -13.12 -11.98 -16.07
CA ASP A 164 -13.92 -11.99 -17.31
C ASP A 164 -15.21 -12.82 -17.15
N ARG A 165 -15.95 -12.63 -16.06
CA ARG A 165 -17.36 -13.04 -15.95
C ARG A 165 -18.18 -12.01 -15.19
#